data_AF-A0A2E6C801-F1
#
_entry.id   AF-A0A2E6C801-F1
#
_cell.length_a   1.000
_cell.length_b   1.000
_cell.length_c   1.000
_cell.angle_alpha   90.00
_cell.angle_beta   90.00
_cell.angle_gamma   90.00
#
_symmetry.space_group_name_H-M   'P 1'
#
loop_
_entity.id
_entity.type
_entity.pdbx_description
1 polymer ?
#
loop_
_entity_poly.entity_id
_entity_poly.type
_entity_poly.pdbx_seq_one_letter_code
_entity_poly.pdbx_strand_id
1 'polypeptide(L)'
;MLKLNPNIDAPADHIVQSLGFLPYWVRDFCAQADDEHKQCDLVEYMTEQYGFGKLYKFNSKLNGTTLVSDYEEDEDMEHVASYDTPSGTVYFFPYAIIALPRPEEDDHFITRMD
;
A
#
# COMPACT_ATOMS: atom_id res chain seq x y z
N MET A 1 -8.76 -8.41 3.89
CA MET A 1 -9.73 -7.47 4.48
C MET A 1 -8.95 -6.29 5.04
N LEU A 2 -9.48 -5.07 4.91
CA LEU A 2 -8.83 -3.85 5.42
C LEU A 2 -8.79 -3.89 6.96
N LYS A 3 -7.62 -3.63 7.53
CA LYS A 3 -7.40 -3.54 8.98
C LYS A 3 -6.92 -2.14 9.30
N LEU A 4 -7.62 -1.42 10.17
CA LEU A 4 -7.21 -0.09 10.62
C LEU A 4 -6.13 -0.21 11.70
N ASN A 5 -5.16 0.68 11.71
CA ASN A 5 -4.18 0.75 12.78
C ASN A 5 -4.86 1.35 14.04
N PRO A 6 -4.96 0.61 15.16
CA PRO A 6 -5.63 1.08 16.37
C PRO A 6 -4.90 2.22 17.08
N ASN A 7 -3.64 2.50 16.74
CA ASN A 7 -2.84 3.57 17.35
C ASN A 7 -3.10 4.94 16.71
N ILE A 8 -3.83 5.00 15.60
CA ILE A 8 -4.16 6.24 14.93
C ILE A 8 -5.37 6.88 15.60
N ASP A 9 -5.17 8.08 16.15
CA ASP A 9 -6.23 8.89 16.76
C ASP A 9 -7.05 9.62 15.68
N ALA A 10 -7.83 8.86 14.92
CA ALA A 10 -8.78 9.37 13.95
C ALA A 10 -10.02 8.47 13.86
N PRO A 11 -11.21 9.03 13.56
CA PRO A 11 -12.40 8.23 13.30
C PRO A 11 -12.16 7.25 12.13
N ALA A 12 -12.63 6.01 12.29
CA ALA A 12 -12.48 4.96 11.27
C ALA A 12 -12.97 5.39 9.88
N ASP A 13 -14.12 6.07 9.82
CA ASP A 13 -14.69 6.58 8.57
C ASP A 13 -13.78 7.62 7.89
N HIS A 14 -13.06 8.44 8.66
CA HIS A 14 -12.12 9.42 8.11
C HIS A 14 -10.88 8.73 7.53
N ILE A 15 -10.39 7.68 8.20
CA ILE A 15 -9.28 6.87 7.67
C ILE A 15 -9.72 6.19 6.37
N VAL A 16 -10.88 5.54 6.35
CA VAL A 16 -11.37 4.86 5.13
C VAL A 16 -11.57 5.86 3.98
N GLN A 17 -12.11 7.05 4.25
CA GLN A 17 -12.28 8.09 3.24
C GLN A 17 -10.94 8.62 2.71
N SER A 18 -9.94 8.80 3.58
CA SER A 18 -8.63 9.34 3.16
C SER A 18 -7.83 8.37 2.28
N LEU A 19 -8.11 7.07 2.37
CA LEU A 19 -7.50 6.03 1.53
C LEU A 19 -8.05 5.98 0.10
N GLY A 20 -9.18 6.65 -0.18
CA GLY A 20 -9.78 6.71 -1.50
C GLY A 20 -10.04 5.33 -2.10
N PHE A 21 -9.61 5.12 -3.34
CA PHE A 21 -9.83 3.87 -4.08
C PHE A 21 -8.80 2.77 -3.78
N LEU A 22 -7.68 3.08 -3.11
CA LEU A 22 -6.56 2.15 -2.95
C LEU A 22 -6.97 0.81 -2.29
N PRO A 23 -7.75 0.80 -1.18
CA PRO A 23 -8.19 -0.45 -0.57
C PRO A 23 -9.10 -1.28 -1.47
N TYR A 24 -9.86 -0.63 -2.35
CA TYR A 24 -10.76 -1.31 -3.29
C TYR A 24 -9.96 -2.00 -4.40
N TRP A 25 -8.94 -1.35 -4.95
CA TRP A 25 -8.04 -1.96 -5.92
C TRP A 25 -7.29 -3.15 -5.31
N VAL A 26 -6.76 -3.02 -4.10
CA VAL A 26 -6.09 -4.14 -3.42
C VAL A 26 -7.05 -5.30 -3.14
N ARG A 27 -8.31 -5.01 -2.77
CA ARG A 27 -9.35 -6.04 -2.64
C ARG A 27 -9.61 -6.74 -3.97
N ASP A 28 -9.73 -5.99 -5.06
CA ASP A 28 -10.04 -6.51 -6.39
C ASP A 28 -8.88 -7.33 -6.96
N PHE A 29 -7.63 -6.97 -6.64
CA PHE A 29 -6.46 -7.82 -6.86
C PHE A 29 -6.58 -9.17 -6.15
N CYS A 30 -6.87 -9.16 -4.84
CA CYS A 30 -7.01 -10.41 -4.08
C CYS A 30 -8.11 -11.31 -4.64
N ALA A 31 -9.23 -10.74 -5.11
CA ALA A 31 -10.33 -11.50 -5.70
C ALA A 31 -9.99 -12.13 -7.06
N GLN A 32 -9.01 -11.56 -7.78
CA GLN A 32 -8.54 -12.10 -9.06
C GLN A 32 -7.45 -13.17 -8.89
N ALA A 33 -6.68 -13.11 -7.80
CA ALA A 33 -5.62 -14.07 -7.51
C ALA A 33 -6.15 -15.50 -7.20
N ASP A 34 -7.42 -15.63 -6.82
CA ASP A 34 -8.09 -16.92 -6.61
C ASP A 34 -8.42 -17.65 -7.93
N ASP A 35 -8.26 -16.98 -9.08
CA ASP A 35 -8.43 -17.59 -10.40
C ASP A 35 -7.08 -18.22 -10.82
N GLU A 36 -7.01 -19.56 -10.91
CA GLU A 36 -5.80 -20.41 -11.04
C GLU A 36 -4.84 -20.05 -12.21
N HIS A 37 -5.17 -19.06 -13.03
CA HIS A 37 -4.47 -18.71 -14.26
C HIS A 37 -3.89 -17.27 -14.28
N LYS A 38 -3.98 -16.51 -13.19
CA LYS A 38 -3.41 -15.15 -13.11
C LYS A 38 -2.70 -14.88 -11.77
N GLN A 39 -1.46 -15.34 -11.66
CA GLN A 39 -0.51 -14.65 -10.78
C GLN A 39 -0.14 -13.32 -11.47
N CYS A 40 -0.90 -12.27 -11.19
CA CYS A 40 -0.55 -10.91 -11.58
C CYS A 40 0.36 -10.33 -10.50
N ASP A 41 1.42 -9.62 -10.90
CA ASP A 41 2.24 -8.86 -9.97
C ASP A 41 1.41 -7.68 -9.41
N LEU A 42 1.45 -7.49 -8.09
CA LEU A 42 0.63 -6.45 -7.45
C LEU A 42 1.07 -5.04 -7.87
N VAL A 43 2.37 -4.82 -8.11
CA VAL A 43 2.87 -3.50 -8.55
C VAL A 43 2.40 -3.23 -9.98
N GLU A 44 2.46 -4.23 -10.86
CA GLU A 44 1.92 -4.16 -12.22
C GLU A 44 0.41 -3.89 -12.19
N TYR A 45 -0.36 -4.63 -11.41
CA TYR A 45 -1.80 -4.42 -11.26
C TYR A 45 -2.12 -2.99 -10.80
N MET A 46 -1.45 -2.50 -9.76
CA MET A 46 -1.65 -1.15 -9.25
C MET A 46 -1.23 -0.08 -10.28
N THR A 47 -0.22 -0.37 -11.10
CA THR A 47 0.20 0.51 -12.21
C THR A 47 -0.89 0.61 -13.27
N GLU A 48 -1.52 -0.52 -13.63
CA GLU A 48 -2.64 -0.53 -14.57
C GLU A 48 -3.86 0.23 -14.04
N GLN A 49 -4.19 0.06 -12.75
CA GLN A 49 -5.29 0.78 -12.12
C GLN A 49 -5.06 2.29 -12.08
N TYR A 50 -3.81 2.72 -11.83
CA TYR A 50 -3.46 4.14 -11.85
C TYR A 50 -3.65 4.76 -13.24
N GLY A 51 -3.33 4.00 -14.31
CA GLY A 51 -3.62 4.39 -15.69
C GLY A 51 -2.70 5.46 -16.28
N PHE A 52 -1.78 6.04 -15.49
CA PHE A 52 -0.83 7.07 -15.94
C PHE A 52 0.62 6.57 -15.88
N GLY A 53 1.05 5.87 -16.94
CA GLY A 53 2.45 5.48 -17.10
C GLY A 53 2.91 4.48 -16.04
N LYS A 54 4.06 4.74 -15.40
CA LYS A 54 4.63 3.87 -14.36
C LYS A 54 4.46 4.53 -12.99
N LEU A 55 4.21 3.73 -11.96
CA LEU A 55 4.21 4.21 -10.58
C LEU A 55 5.59 4.79 -10.22
N TYR A 56 5.56 5.95 -9.59
CA TYR A 56 6.77 6.58 -9.08
C TYR A 56 7.25 5.85 -7.83
N LYS A 57 8.52 5.42 -7.79
CA LYS A 57 9.11 4.86 -6.58
C LYS A 57 9.48 5.99 -5.62
N PHE A 58 8.81 6.01 -4.47
CA PHE A 58 9.07 6.97 -3.39
C PHE A 58 10.38 6.61 -2.68
N ASN A 59 11.21 7.61 -2.38
CA ASN A 59 12.51 7.43 -1.71
C ASN A 59 12.31 7.25 -0.20
N SER A 60 11.82 6.08 0.17
CA SER A 60 11.57 5.70 1.55
C SER A 60 11.68 4.19 1.69
N LYS A 61 11.74 3.72 2.93
CA LYS A 61 11.80 2.30 3.29
C LYS A 61 10.87 2.00 4.46
N LEU A 62 10.57 0.73 4.66
CA LEU A 62 9.92 0.29 5.89
C LEU A 62 10.94 -0.10 6.95
N ASN A 63 10.73 0.38 8.18
CA ASN A 63 11.33 -0.16 9.39
C ASN A 63 10.22 -0.83 10.22
N GLY A 64 10.05 -2.14 10.04
CA GLY A 64 8.86 -2.84 10.51
C GLY A 64 7.62 -2.40 9.73
N THR A 65 6.68 -1.73 10.39
CA THR A 65 5.45 -1.17 9.77
C THR A 65 5.45 0.35 9.66
N THR A 66 6.58 0.97 9.98
CA THR A 66 6.77 2.42 9.96
C THR A 66 7.52 2.80 8.69
N LEU A 67 7.01 3.81 7.99
CA LEU A 67 7.67 4.39 6.83
C LEU A 67 8.74 5.38 7.30
N VAL A 68 9.96 5.18 6.84
CA VAL A 68 11.11 6.03 7.12
C VAL A 68 11.58 6.63 5.80
N SER A 69 11.60 7.96 5.72
CA SER A 69 12.11 8.69 4.56
C SER A 69 13.64 8.54 4.46
N ASP A 70 14.17 8.69 3.24
CA ASP A 70 15.62 8.82 3.06
C ASP A 70 16.13 10.24 3.41
N TYR A 71 15.22 11.20 3.61
CA TYR A 71 15.55 12.56 4.05
C TYR A 71 15.42 12.67 5.58
N GLU A 72 16.52 13.02 6.27
CA GLU A 72 16.58 13.07 7.74
C GLU A 72 15.63 14.09 8.39
N GLU A 73 15.13 15.05 7.62
CA GLU A 73 14.22 16.09 8.10
C GLU A 73 12.75 15.64 8.12
N ASP A 74 12.42 14.56 7.39
CA ASP A 74 11.06 14.03 7.33
C ASP A 74 10.79 13.15 8.56
N GLU A 75 9.61 13.33 9.16
CA GLU A 75 9.18 12.51 10.29
C GLU A 75 8.84 11.08 9.84
N ASP A 76 9.21 10.11 10.68
CA ASP A 76 8.77 8.72 10.55
C ASP A 76 7.24 8.64 10.59
N MET A 77 6.66 7.84 9.70
CA MET A 77 5.21 7.80 9.50
C MET A 77 4.64 6.41 9.80
N GLU A 78 3.69 6.35 10.72
CA GLU A 78 2.93 5.12 10.97
C GLU A 78 1.91 4.85 9.87
N HIS A 79 1.71 3.58 9.54
CA HIS A 79 0.63 3.18 8.65
C HIS A 79 -0.73 3.46 9.30
N VAL A 80 -1.71 3.89 8.49
CA VAL A 80 -3.08 4.13 8.95
C VAL A 80 -3.97 2.91 8.80
N ALA A 81 -3.64 2.05 7.84
CA ALA A 81 -4.32 0.79 7.62
C ALA A 81 -3.40 -0.21 6.93
N SER A 82 -3.80 -1.47 6.93
CA SER A 82 -3.14 -2.56 6.20
C SER A 82 -4.15 -3.49 5.55
N TYR A 83 -3.69 -4.25 4.55
CA TYR A 83 -4.49 -5.27 3.89
C TYR A 83 -3.62 -6.48 3.54
N ASP A 84 -3.98 -7.65 4.05
CA ASP A 84 -3.28 -8.89 3.70
C ASP A 84 -3.68 -9.33 2.29
N THR A 85 -2.67 -9.59 1.46
CA THR A 85 -2.81 -10.09 0.09
C THR A 85 -2.05 -11.41 -0.06
N PRO A 86 -2.31 -12.19 -1.13
CA PRO A 86 -1.50 -13.38 -1.44
C PRO A 86 0.00 -13.08 -1.60
N SER A 87 0.37 -11.85 -1.99
CA SER A 87 1.76 -11.42 -2.18
C SER A 87 2.42 -10.86 -0.90
N GLY A 88 1.67 -10.79 0.20
CA GLY A 88 2.12 -10.19 1.47
C GLY A 88 1.20 -9.06 1.95
N THR A 89 1.60 -8.36 3.02
CA THR A 89 0.82 -7.27 3.59
C THR A 89 1.11 -5.95 2.89
N VAL A 90 0.05 -5.31 2.41
CA VAL A 90 0.06 -3.91 1.95
C VAL A 90 -0.14 -2.99 3.15
N TYR A 91 0.63 -1.92 3.22
CA TYR A 91 0.46 -0.85 4.21
C TYR A 91 0.07 0.45 3.53
N PHE A 92 -0.92 1.14 4.10
CA PHE A 92 -1.36 2.44 3.64
C PHE A 92 -0.94 3.50 4.64
N PHE A 93 -0.52 4.65 4.13
CA PHE A 93 -0.05 5.79 4.90
C PHE A 93 -0.85 7.04 4.50
N PRO A 94 -0.80 8.10 5.31
CA PRO A 94 -1.28 9.42 4.91
C PRO A 94 -0.77 9.86 3.53
N TYR A 95 -1.47 10.82 2.92
CA TYR A 95 -1.08 11.44 1.64
C TYR A 95 -1.02 10.46 0.46
N ALA A 96 -1.88 9.44 0.45
CA ALA A 96 -1.97 8.42 -0.58
C ALA A 96 -0.64 7.66 -0.84
N ILE A 97 0.20 7.58 0.19
CA ILE A 97 1.40 6.75 0.16
C ILE A 97 1.00 5.30 0.48
N ILE A 98 1.54 4.36 -0.30
CA ILE A 98 1.25 2.94 -0.18
C ILE A 98 2.54 2.13 -0.34
N ALA A 99 2.70 1.12 0.50
CA ALA A 99 3.78 0.14 0.41
C ALA A 99 3.22 -1.19 -0.10
N LEU A 100 3.61 -1.58 -1.32
CA LEU A 100 3.19 -2.81 -1.98
C LEU A 100 4.24 -3.91 -1.75
N PRO A 101 3.89 -5.07 -1.20
CA PRO A 101 4.85 -6.14 -0.94
C PRO A 101 5.45 -6.70 -2.24
N ARG A 102 6.76 -6.96 -2.21
CA ARG A 102 7.53 -7.63 -3.26
C ARG A 102 8.21 -8.87 -2.67
N PRO A 103 7.50 -10.01 -2.60
CA PRO A 103 7.96 -11.18 -1.85
C PRO A 103 9.26 -11.78 -2.41
N GLU A 104 9.50 -11.65 -3.71
CA GLU A 104 10.75 -12.11 -4.34
C GLU A 104 11.99 -11.30 -3.91
N GLU A 105 11.79 -10.06 -3.47
CA GLU A 105 12.85 -9.13 -3.05
C GLU A 105 12.95 -8.99 -1.52
N ASP A 106 12.04 -9.63 -0.76
CA ASP A 106 11.87 -9.42 0.70
C ASP A 106 11.78 -7.92 1.08
N ASP A 107 11.03 -7.15 0.27
CA ASP A 107 10.94 -5.70 0.35
C ASP A 107 9.54 -5.18 -0.04
N HIS A 108 9.32 -3.86 0.03
CA HIS A 108 8.13 -3.19 -0.47
C HIS A 108 8.46 -2.19 -1.58
N PHE A 109 7.62 -2.16 -2.61
CA PHE A 109 7.57 -1.04 -3.54
C PHE A 109 6.73 0.08 -2.93
N ILE A 110 7.37 1.17 -2.54
CA ILE A 110 6.71 2.31 -1.94
C ILE A 110 6.44 3.35 -3.01
N THR A 111 5.20 3.82 -3.09
CA THR A 111 4.76 4.82 -4.06
C THR A 111 3.73 5.76 -3.45
N ARG A 112 3.56 6.92 -4.07
CA ARG A 112 2.47 7.86 -3.78
C ARG A 112 1.56 7.91 -5.00
N MET A 113 0.27 7.66 -4.79
CA MET A 113 -0.74 7.61 -5.85
C MET A 113 -1.74 8.75 -5.62
N ASP A 114 -1.39 9.95 -6.11
CA ASP A 114 -2.21 11.15 -6.01
C ASP A 114 -3.33 11.24 -7.07
#